data_AF-A0A7S3W2X3-F1
#
_entry.id   AF-A0A7S3W2X3-F1
#
_cell.length_a   1.000
_cell.length_b   1.000
_cell.length_c   1.000
_cell.angle_alpha   90.00
_cell.angle_beta   90.00
_cell.angle_gamma   90.00
#
_symmetry.space_group_name_H-M   'P 1'
#
loop_
_entity.id
_entity.type
_entity.pdbx_description
1 polymer ?
#
loop_
_entity_poly.entity_id
_entity_poly.type
_entity_poly.pdbx_seq_one_letter_code
_entity_poly.pdbx_strand_id
1 'polypeptide(L)'
;CGFMMAFQILARKIASKPVFMSSMVQCPIIAAAFDPGDHILVLTANDKSLKPQKEVLMNSCGFDVDENRFIIQGCQDIPGFDAVAKGQAVPLDVVQPGMVKMVMGIIDRNTKIAGILLECTELPPYADALRAATGLPVWDAITCADFYINAHKDNPRFGINDWQAQWDGTVDEYAFGANLIEKDKAELVNKAGTAKPKPKPKAKSKAAAQKLIKKLTKKQAPILGVVRLDYNYPPAAGDIDCPGSYDYDVLFRMVPGLTFDMAQAGRMTHQVQQEFTSAIKWLEAKGCVGITGDCGFMMA
;
A
#
# COMPACT_ATOMS: atom_id res chain seq x y z
N CYS A 1 1.33 5.27 -8.23
CA CYS A 1 0.98 5.09 -9.65
C CYS A 1 2.09 4.34 -10.40
N GLY A 2 1.74 3.53 -11.39
CA GLY A 2 2.64 2.74 -12.21
C GLY A 2 3.62 3.52 -13.08
N PHE A 3 3.29 4.72 -13.56
CA PHE A 3 4.29 5.53 -14.27
C PHE A 3 5.38 6.07 -13.35
N MET A 4 5.04 6.42 -12.11
CA MET A 4 6.05 6.82 -11.11
C MET A 4 6.99 5.66 -10.72
N MET A 5 6.63 4.42 -11.05
CA MET A 5 7.47 3.25 -10.82
C MET A 5 8.82 3.38 -11.54
N ALA A 6 8.88 4.04 -12.69
CA ALA A 6 10.12 4.31 -13.41
C ALA A 6 11.17 5.08 -12.59
N PHE A 7 10.71 5.82 -11.58
CA PHE A 7 11.57 6.63 -10.72
C PHE A 7 11.85 6.00 -9.36
N GLN A 8 11.35 4.79 -9.10
CA GLN A 8 11.54 4.07 -7.84
C GLN A 8 13.03 3.91 -7.48
N ILE A 9 13.87 3.43 -8.41
CA ILE A 9 15.30 3.20 -8.15
C ILE A 9 16.01 4.52 -7.85
N LEU A 10 15.73 5.56 -8.65
CA LEU A 10 16.30 6.88 -8.46
C LEU A 10 15.92 7.44 -7.08
N ALA A 11 14.64 7.39 -6.74
CA ALA A 11 14.15 7.91 -5.46
C ALA A 11 14.72 7.15 -4.27
N ARG A 12 14.84 5.82 -4.34
CA ARG A 12 15.52 5.01 -3.31
C ARG A 12 17.00 5.34 -3.13
N LYS A 13 17.69 5.78 -4.19
CA LYS A 13 19.09 6.23 -4.09
C LYS A 13 19.21 7.60 -3.41
N ILE A 14 18.16 8.41 -3.47
CA ILE A 14 18.13 9.77 -2.90
C ILE A 14 17.67 9.74 -1.44
N ALA A 15 16.59 9.02 -1.16
CA ALA A 15 15.95 8.97 0.14
C ALA A 15 16.70 8.06 1.13
N SER A 16 16.73 8.49 2.39
CA SER A 16 17.07 7.66 3.55
C SER A 16 15.87 6.89 4.13
N LYS A 17 14.65 7.25 3.72
CA LYS A 17 13.38 6.61 4.12
C LYS A 17 12.89 5.60 3.08
N PRO A 18 11.98 4.68 3.46
CA PRO A 18 11.27 3.83 2.51
C PRO A 18 10.61 4.63 1.40
N VAL A 19 10.79 4.18 0.17
CA VAL A 19 10.16 4.73 -1.03
C VAL A 19 9.34 3.65 -1.71
N PHE A 20 8.12 3.97 -2.11
CA PHE A 20 7.18 3.07 -2.78
C PHE A 20 6.34 3.85 -3.79
N MET A 21 6.89 4.11 -4.97
CA MET A 21 6.28 5.00 -5.96
C MET A 21 4.98 4.47 -6.60
N SER A 22 4.68 3.18 -6.42
CA SER A 22 3.51 2.52 -6.97
C SER A 22 3.01 1.41 -6.05
N SER A 23 1.71 1.14 -6.06
CA SER A 23 1.12 -0.04 -5.39
C SER A 23 1.72 -1.35 -5.90
N MET A 24 2.29 -1.37 -7.10
CA MET A 24 3.00 -2.52 -7.68
C MET A 24 4.26 -2.95 -6.91
N VAL A 25 4.79 -2.14 -5.98
CA VAL A 25 5.84 -2.64 -5.08
C VAL A 25 5.33 -3.74 -4.14
N GLN A 26 4.00 -3.90 -4.00
CA GLN A 26 3.38 -4.98 -3.24
C GLN A 26 3.40 -6.31 -4.00
N CYS A 27 3.64 -6.34 -5.32
CA CYS A 27 3.57 -7.57 -6.12
C CYS A 27 4.41 -8.73 -5.55
N PRO A 28 5.68 -8.55 -5.13
CA PRO A 28 6.46 -9.66 -4.57
C PRO A 28 5.90 -10.21 -3.26
N ILE A 29 5.39 -9.35 -2.37
CA ILE A 29 4.83 -9.80 -1.08
C ILE A 29 3.46 -10.46 -1.25
N ILE A 30 2.66 -9.99 -2.23
CA ILE A 30 1.39 -10.62 -2.61
C ILE A 30 1.70 -12.00 -3.19
N ALA A 31 2.60 -12.09 -4.18
CA ALA A 31 3.01 -13.35 -4.78
C ALA A 31 3.58 -14.36 -3.76
N ALA A 32 4.32 -13.91 -2.75
CA ALA A 32 4.83 -14.80 -1.71
C ALA A 32 3.73 -15.42 -0.81
N ALA A 33 2.52 -14.85 -0.78
CA ALA A 33 1.42 -15.29 0.08
C ALA A 33 0.51 -16.35 -0.58
N PHE A 34 0.64 -16.58 -1.89
CA PHE A 34 -0.23 -17.47 -2.67
C PHE A 34 0.53 -18.63 -3.31
N ASP A 35 -0.19 -19.67 -3.74
CA ASP A 35 0.39 -20.77 -4.51
C ASP A 35 1.03 -20.23 -5.81
N PRO A 36 2.14 -20.82 -6.30
CA PRO A 36 2.74 -20.39 -7.57
C PRO A 36 1.78 -20.45 -8.76
N GLY A 37 0.77 -21.31 -8.72
CA GLY A 37 -0.27 -21.41 -9.74
C GLY A 37 -1.40 -20.37 -9.61
N ASP A 38 -1.50 -19.65 -8.50
CA ASP A 38 -2.49 -18.61 -8.30
C ASP A 38 -2.12 -17.32 -9.07
N HIS A 39 -3.13 -16.71 -9.65
CA HIS A 39 -2.99 -15.49 -10.45
C HIS A 39 -3.48 -14.26 -9.67
N ILE A 40 -2.84 -13.12 -9.90
CA ILE A 40 -3.23 -11.80 -9.36
C ILE A 40 -3.70 -10.92 -10.52
N LEU A 41 -4.92 -10.42 -10.44
CA LEU A 41 -5.46 -9.49 -11.42
C LEU A 41 -4.93 -8.08 -11.13
N VAL A 42 -4.17 -7.50 -12.05
CA VAL A 42 -3.68 -6.12 -11.96
C VAL A 42 -4.56 -5.22 -12.82
N LEU A 43 -5.33 -4.33 -12.19
CA LEU A 43 -6.14 -3.35 -12.89
C LEU A 43 -5.35 -2.06 -13.09
N THR A 44 -5.29 -1.60 -14.34
CA THR A 44 -4.65 -0.34 -14.73
C THR A 44 -5.65 0.54 -15.47
N ALA A 45 -5.36 1.84 -15.57
CA ALA A 45 -6.19 2.75 -16.35
C ALA A 45 -6.21 2.34 -17.83
N ASN A 46 -5.03 2.01 -18.38
CA ASN A 46 -4.88 1.59 -19.77
C ASN A 46 -3.75 0.58 -19.93
N ASP A 47 -4.11 -0.65 -20.30
CA ASP A 47 -3.15 -1.74 -20.45
C ASP A 47 -2.23 -1.58 -21.66
N LYS A 48 -2.63 -0.79 -22.67
CA LYS A 48 -1.80 -0.47 -23.84
C LYS A 48 -0.61 0.42 -23.46
N SER A 49 -0.75 1.23 -22.40
CA SER A 49 0.30 2.14 -21.92
C SER A 49 1.23 1.50 -20.90
N LEU A 50 0.74 0.52 -20.12
CA LEU A 50 1.54 -0.14 -19.08
C LEU A 50 2.43 -1.27 -19.61
N LYS A 51 1.93 -2.06 -20.57
CA LYS A 51 2.67 -3.21 -21.16
C LYS A 51 4.06 -2.83 -21.72
N PRO A 52 4.24 -1.67 -22.39
CA PRO A 52 5.56 -1.23 -22.86
C PRO A 52 6.59 -0.95 -21.75
N GLN A 53 6.16 -0.79 -20.49
CA GLN A 53 7.06 -0.52 -19.35
C GLN A 53 7.55 -1.79 -18.62
N LYS A 54 7.29 -2.96 -19.18
CA LYS A 54 7.65 -4.26 -18.60
C LYS A 54 9.08 -4.33 -18.04
N GLU A 55 10.09 -3.94 -18.79
CA GLU A 55 11.48 -3.99 -18.31
C GLU A 55 11.71 -3.11 -17.08
N VAL A 56 11.05 -1.95 -17.02
CA VAL A 56 11.11 -1.04 -15.88
C VAL A 56 10.44 -1.66 -14.65
N LEU A 57 9.29 -2.31 -14.83
CA LEU A 57 8.57 -3.01 -13.76
C LEU A 57 9.41 -4.16 -13.20
N MET A 58 9.99 -4.98 -14.07
CA MET A 58 10.84 -6.12 -13.68
C MET A 58 12.08 -5.65 -12.90
N ASN A 59 12.81 -4.69 -13.46
CA ASN A 59 14.06 -4.21 -12.86
C ASN A 59 13.84 -3.40 -11.57
N SER A 60 12.67 -2.78 -11.39
CA SER A 60 12.42 -1.87 -10.26
C SER A 60 11.64 -2.50 -9.11
N CYS A 61 10.79 -3.51 -9.38
CA CYS A 61 9.99 -4.19 -8.35
C CYS A 61 10.48 -5.59 -7.97
N GLY A 62 11.29 -6.25 -8.80
CA GLY A 62 11.65 -7.65 -8.56
C GLY A 62 10.47 -8.62 -8.71
N PHE A 63 9.52 -8.32 -9.60
CA PHE A 63 8.53 -9.30 -10.08
C PHE A 63 8.59 -9.40 -11.60
N ASP A 64 8.45 -10.61 -12.12
CA ASP A 64 8.38 -10.86 -13.55
C ASP A 64 6.91 -10.81 -14.02
N VAL A 65 6.60 -9.93 -14.97
CA VAL A 65 5.28 -9.89 -15.60
C VAL A 65 5.05 -11.09 -16.53
N ASP A 66 6.11 -11.78 -16.97
CA ASP A 66 6.05 -12.95 -17.85
C ASP A 66 5.83 -14.26 -17.13
N GLU A 67 5.89 -14.29 -15.79
CA GLU A 67 5.57 -15.50 -15.02
C GLU A 67 4.09 -15.92 -15.17
N ASN A 68 3.31 -15.25 -16.02
CA ASN A 68 1.85 -15.40 -16.21
C ASN A 68 1.05 -15.26 -14.90
N ARG A 69 1.71 -14.82 -13.83
CA ARG A 69 1.16 -14.71 -12.50
C ARG A 69 0.36 -13.44 -12.32
N PHE A 70 0.77 -12.36 -12.99
CA PHE A 70 0.10 -11.06 -12.95
C PHE A 70 -0.67 -10.84 -14.24
N ILE A 71 -2.00 -10.92 -14.16
CA ILE A 71 -2.88 -10.72 -15.29
C ILE A 71 -3.23 -9.23 -15.37
N ILE A 72 -2.67 -8.51 -16.35
CA ILE A 72 -2.90 -7.07 -16.52
C ILE A 72 -4.18 -6.85 -17.32
N GLN A 73 -5.12 -6.08 -16.75
CA GLN A 73 -6.35 -5.67 -17.39
C GLN A 73 -6.52 -4.14 -17.33
N GLY A 74 -6.80 -3.54 -18.48
CA GLY A 74 -7.08 -2.12 -18.61
C GLY A 74 -8.56 -1.79 -18.40
N CYS A 75 -8.84 -0.62 -17.85
CA CYS A 75 -10.19 -0.14 -17.55
C CYS A 75 -10.72 0.85 -18.62
N GLN A 76 -9.93 1.17 -19.64
CA GLN A 76 -10.21 2.23 -20.61
C GLN A 76 -11.51 2.07 -21.40
N ASP A 77 -12.03 0.85 -21.54
CA ASP A 77 -13.23 0.55 -22.31
C ASP A 77 -14.50 0.55 -21.44
N ILE A 78 -14.40 0.84 -20.14
CA ILE A 78 -15.57 0.99 -19.25
C ILE A 78 -16.23 2.35 -19.53
N PRO A 79 -17.55 2.39 -19.80
CA PRO A 79 -18.25 3.66 -20.02
C PRO A 79 -18.04 4.66 -18.88
N GLY A 80 -17.60 5.88 -19.21
CA GLY A 80 -17.33 6.96 -18.26
C GLY A 80 -15.90 6.95 -17.69
N PHE A 81 -15.14 5.88 -17.85
CA PHE A 81 -13.76 5.81 -17.36
C PHE A 81 -12.76 6.55 -18.27
N ASP A 82 -13.17 6.92 -19.49
CA ASP A 82 -12.42 7.80 -20.39
C ASP A 82 -12.21 9.21 -19.81
N ALA A 83 -12.95 9.58 -18.76
CA ALA A 83 -12.71 10.78 -17.95
C ALA A 83 -11.27 10.83 -17.41
N VAL A 84 -10.67 9.68 -17.08
CA VAL A 84 -9.27 9.58 -16.64
C VAL A 84 -8.31 10.09 -17.70
N ALA A 85 -8.53 9.74 -18.96
CA ALA A 85 -7.70 10.20 -20.08
C ALA A 85 -7.92 11.68 -20.43
N LYS A 86 -9.01 12.28 -19.92
CA LYS A 86 -9.41 13.66 -20.18
C LYS A 86 -9.06 14.61 -19.03
N GLY A 87 -8.49 14.11 -17.94
CA GLY A 87 -8.25 14.90 -16.75
C GLY A 87 -9.52 15.34 -16.03
N GLN A 88 -10.60 14.56 -16.15
CA GLN A 88 -11.93 14.90 -15.63
C GLN A 88 -12.29 14.00 -14.45
N ALA A 89 -13.11 14.53 -13.54
CA ALA A 89 -13.66 13.74 -12.44
C ALA A 89 -14.43 12.52 -12.98
N VAL A 90 -14.08 11.34 -12.47
CA VAL A 90 -14.69 10.08 -12.90
C VAL A 90 -16.04 9.89 -12.21
N PRO A 91 -17.14 9.64 -12.96
CA PRO A 91 -18.45 9.38 -12.37
C PRO A 91 -18.49 7.97 -11.75
N LEU A 92 -18.20 7.88 -10.45
CA LEU A 92 -18.04 6.60 -9.74
C LEU A 92 -19.27 5.68 -9.87
N ASP A 93 -20.48 6.23 -9.78
CA ASP A 93 -21.75 5.51 -9.87
C ASP A 93 -22.00 4.91 -11.27
N VAL A 94 -21.51 5.58 -12.31
CA VAL A 94 -21.58 5.10 -13.70
C VAL A 94 -20.53 4.02 -13.97
N VAL A 95 -19.31 4.21 -13.48
CA VAL A 95 -18.17 3.32 -13.75
C VAL A 95 -18.24 2.03 -12.91
N GLN A 96 -18.60 2.12 -11.64
CA GLN A 96 -18.52 1.01 -10.69
C GLN A 96 -19.24 -0.27 -11.15
N PRO A 97 -20.48 -0.24 -11.68
CA PRO A 97 -21.14 -1.44 -12.17
C PRO A 97 -20.39 -2.10 -13.33
N GLY A 98 -19.81 -1.29 -14.23
CA GLY A 98 -18.98 -1.76 -15.34
C GLY A 98 -17.68 -2.39 -14.87
N MET A 99 -17.03 -1.77 -13.88
CA MET A 99 -15.82 -2.28 -13.23
C MET A 99 -16.05 -3.66 -12.61
N VAL A 100 -17.09 -3.78 -11.78
CA VAL A 100 -17.45 -5.06 -11.13
C VAL A 100 -17.78 -6.12 -12.17
N LYS A 101 -18.60 -5.79 -13.18
CA LYS A 101 -18.97 -6.73 -14.25
C LYS A 101 -17.75 -7.21 -15.03
N MET A 102 -16.82 -6.31 -15.35
CA MET A 102 -15.59 -6.63 -16.07
C MET A 102 -14.71 -7.61 -15.27
N VAL A 103 -14.49 -7.32 -13.98
CA VAL A 103 -13.68 -8.17 -13.08
C VAL A 103 -14.34 -9.54 -12.87
N MET A 104 -15.64 -9.59 -12.58
CA MET A 104 -16.35 -10.86 -12.41
C MET A 104 -16.25 -11.74 -13.67
N GLY A 105 -16.41 -11.15 -14.86
CA GLY A 105 -16.24 -11.89 -16.10
C GLY A 105 -14.83 -12.45 -16.31
N ILE A 106 -13.79 -11.79 -15.79
CA ILE A 106 -12.40 -12.31 -15.84
C ILE A 106 -12.25 -13.49 -14.89
N ILE A 107 -12.78 -13.38 -13.67
CA ILE A 107 -12.74 -14.43 -12.66
C ILE A 107 -13.50 -15.68 -13.15
N ASP A 108 -14.66 -15.50 -13.80
CA ASP A 108 -15.44 -16.59 -14.38
C ASP A 108 -14.65 -17.37 -15.47
N ARG A 109 -13.77 -16.68 -16.20
CA ARG A 109 -12.91 -17.29 -17.24
C ARG A 109 -11.60 -17.82 -16.71
N ASN A 110 -11.16 -17.36 -15.54
CA ASN A 110 -9.89 -17.71 -14.92
C ASN A 110 -10.08 -17.88 -13.42
N THR A 111 -10.49 -19.10 -13.03
CA THR A 111 -10.80 -19.44 -11.64
C THR A 111 -9.57 -19.47 -10.72
N LYS A 112 -8.36 -19.26 -11.27
CA LYS A 112 -7.11 -19.16 -10.51
C LYS A 112 -6.83 -17.75 -9.97
N ILE A 113 -7.67 -16.76 -10.29
CA ILE A 113 -7.50 -15.41 -9.77
C ILE A 113 -7.78 -15.43 -8.25
N ALA A 114 -6.73 -15.21 -7.46
CA ALA A 114 -6.78 -15.28 -5.99
C ALA A 114 -6.78 -13.89 -5.32
N GLY A 115 -6.55 -12.83 -6.10
CA GLY A 115 -6.50 -11.46 -5.58
C GLY A 115 -6.43 -10.41 -6.67
N ILE A 116 -6.64 -9.15 -6.29
CA ILE A 116 -6.70 -8.00 -7.20
C ILE A 116 -5.75 -6.90 -6.70
N LEU A 117 -4.97 -6.31 -7.59
CA LEU A 117 -4.14 -5.14 -7.33
C LEU A 117 -4.59 -3.98 -8.23
N LEU A 118 -4.90 -2.84 -7.63
CA LEU A 118 -5.25 -1.60 -8.32
C LEU A 118 -3.97 -0.77 -8.47
N GLU A 119 -3.49 -0.66 -9.71
CA GLU A 119 -2.25 0.03 -10.02
C GLU A 119 -2.46 1.55 -10.16
N CYS A 120 -3.52 1.96 -10.84
CA CYS A 120 -3.87 3.36 -11.07
C CYS A 120 -4.44 4.02 -9.81
N THR A 121 -4.11 5.28 -9.59
CA THR A 121 -4.51 6.08 -8.41
C THR A 121 -6.00 6.46 -8.40
N GLU A 122 -6.68 6.35 -9.54
CA GLU A 122 -8.13 6.58 -9.72
C GLU A 122 -8.98 5.33 -9.48
N LEU A 123 -8.36 4.17 -9.27
CA LEU A 123 -9.05 2.90 -9.04
C LEU A 123 -9.40 2.55 -7.58
N PRO A 124 -8.69 3.02 -6.53
CA PRO A 124 -9.03 2.71 -5.14
C PRO A 124 -10.48 2.99 -4.72
N PRO A 125 -11.20 4.01 -5.24
CA PRO A 125 -12.62 4.21 -4.92
C PRO A 125 -13.51 2.98 -5.21
N TYR A 126 -13.09 2.08 -6.10
CA TYR A 126 -13.82 0.85 -6.43
C TYR A 126 -13.41 -0.36 -5.60
N ALA A 127 -12.40 -0.25 -4.72
CA ALA A 127 -11.80 -1.38 -4.02
C ALA A 127 -12.81 -2.16 -3.15
N ASP A 128 -13.68 -1.46 -2.42
CA ASP A 128 -14.71 -2.10 -1.60
C ASP A 128 -15.77 -2.81 -2.42
N ALA A 129 -16.20 -2.21 -3.54
CA ALA A 129 -17.16 -2.86 -4.45
C ALA A 129 -16.57 -4.15 -5.03
N LEU A 130 -15.28 -4.14 -5.38
CA LEU A 130 -14.56 -5.32 -5.85
C LEU A 130 -14.42 -6.38 -4.75
N ARG A 131 -14.04 -6.01 -3.53
CA ARG A 131 -13.99 -6.95 -2.38
C ARG A 131 -15.36 -7.59 -2.14
N ALA A 132 -16.41 -6.78 -2.11
CA ALA A 132 -17.77 -7.25 -1.85
C ALA A 132 -18.30 -8.19 -2.96
N ALA A 133 -18.04 -7.88 -4.23
CA ALA A 133 -18.52 -8.68 -5.35
C ALA A 133 -17.74 -9.98 -5.54
N THR A 134 -16.43 -9.96 -5.31
CA THR A 134 -15.54 -11.08 -5.63
C THR A 134 -15.22 -11.96 -4.42
N GLY A 135 -15.32 -11.43 -3.19
CA GLY A 135 -14.79 -12.05 -1.98
C GLY A 135 -13.26 -12.13 -1.93
N LEU A 136 -12.55 -11.57 -2.93
CA LEU A 136 -11.10 -11.61 -3.02
C LEU A 136 -10.45 -10.41 -2.31
N PRO A 137 -9.21 -10.55 -1.83
CA PRO A 137 -8.44 -9.42 -1.34
C PRO A 137 -8.12 -8.44 -2.49
N VAL A 138 -8.22 -7.15 -2.17
CA VAL A 138 -7.91 -6.04 -3.09
C VAL A 138 -6.86 -5.14 -2.45
N TRP A 139 -5.75 -4.94 -3.14
CA TRP A 139 -4.66 -4.04 -2.75
C TRP A 139 -4.61 -2.83 -3.69
N ASP A 140 -4.16 -1.70 -3.17
CA ASP A 140 -4.07 -0.45 -3.92
C ASP A 140 -2.95 0.44 -3.36
N ALA A 141 -2.92 1.71 -3.79
CA ALA A 141 -1.91 2.66 -3.36
C ALA A 141 -2.06 3.08 -1.89
N ILE A 142 -3.28 3.07 -1.35
CA ILE A 142 -3.59 3.37 0.05
C ILE A 142 -3.16 2.19 0.93
N THR A 143 -3.53 0.95 0.57
CA THR A 143 -3.07 -0.23 1.33
C THR A 143 -1.54 -0.34 1.35
N CYS A 144 -0.89 0.07 0.26
CA CYS A 144 0.57 0.15 0.19
C CYS A 144 1.13 1.18 1.16
N ALA A 145 0.54 2.37 1.21
CA ALA A 145 0.95 3.43 2.12
C ALA A 145 0.74 3.00 3.57
N ASP A 146 -0.43 2.44 3.88
CA ASP A 146 -0.75 1.89 5.19
C ASP A 146 0.26 0.84 5.63
N PHE A 147 0.70 -0.05 4.75
CA PHE A 147 1.69 -1.07 5.06
C PHE A 147 3.00 -0.46 5.62
N TYR A 148 3.53 0.58 4.98
CA TYR A 148 4.76 1.23 5.42
C TYR A 148 4.55 2.19 6.61
N ILE A 149 3.42 2.87 6.66
CA ILE A 149 3.11 3.82 7.72
C ILE A 149 2.78 3.10 9.03
N ASN A 150 2.07 1.97 8.98
CA ASN A 150 1.76 1.16 10.15
C ASN A 150 3.01 0.60 10.84
N ALA A 151 4.13 0.43 10.12
CA ALA A 151 5.42 0.07 10.72
C ALA A 151 6.01 1.19 11.61
N HIS A 152 5.49 2.41 11.50
CA HIS A 152 5.89 3.57 12.30
C HIS A 152 4.83 3.97 13.35
N LYS A 153 3.60 3.49 13.21
CA LYS A 153 2.53 3.64 14.20
C LYS A 153 2.77 2.72 15.40
N ASP A 154 2.34 3.17 16.57
CA ASP A 154 2.31 2.31 17.75
C ASP A 154 1.11 1.36 17.63
N ASN A 155 1.28 0.10 18.05
CA ASN A 155 0.22 -0.88 17.93
C ASN A 155 -0.85 -0.66 19.03
N PRO A 156 -2.14 -0.49 18.69
CA PRO A 156 -3.18 -0.22 19.67
C PRO A 156 -3.57 -1.44 20.51
N ARG A 157 -3.23 -2.66 20.07
CA ARG A 157 -3.64 -3.93 20.69
C ARG A 157 -2.62 -4.45 21.70
N PHE A 158 -1.34 -4.13 21.52
CA PHE A 158 -0.24 -4.61 22.34
C PHE A 158 1.00 -3.76 22.12
N GLY A 159 2.01 -3.90 22.99
CA GLY A 159 3.13 -2.96 22.98
C GLY A 159 2.73 -1.68 23.70
N ILE A 160 3.34 -0.55 23.35
CA ILE A 160 3.32 0.65 24.21
C ILE A 160 2.06 1.50 24.04
N ASN A 161 0.92 0.95 24.43
CA ASN A 161 -0.24 1.68 24.89
C ASN A 161 -0.59 1.08 26.26
N ASP A 162 -0.53 1.88 27.33
CA ASP A 162 -0.88 1.54 28.73
C ASP A 162 0.04 0.65 29.62
N TRP A 163 1.15 0.06 29.17
CA TRP A 163 2.06 -0.73 30.07
C TRP A 163 2.92 0.08 31.06
N GLN A 164 2.69 1.39 31.15
CA GLN A 164 3.45 2.29 32.01
C GLN A 164 2.82 2.53 33.39
N ALA A 165 1.63 1.97 33.61
CA ALA A 165 1.31 1.47 34.94
C ALA A 165 2.36 0.42 35.33
N GLN A 166 2.54 0.17 36.63
CA GLN A 166 3.34 -1.00 37.03
C GLN A 166 2.68 -2.22 36.38
N TRP A 167 3.41 -2.92 35.51
CA TRP A 167 3.04 -4.27 35.13
C TRP A 167 2.84 -5.05 36.44
N ASP A 168 1.63 -5.57 36.64
CA ASP A 168 1.17 -6.20 37.87
C ASP A 168 1.89 -7.53 38.16
N GLY A 169 2.72 -8.00 37.22
CA GLY A 169 3.41 -9.26 37.35
C GLY A 169 2.53 -10.46 37.05
N THR A 170 1.30 -10.23 36.55
CA THR A 170 0.39 -11.31 36.21
C THR A 170 0.60 -11.68 34.74
N VAL A 171 0.65 -12.99 34.52
CA VAL A 171 0.65 -13.61 33.20
C VAL A 171 -0.52 -14.56 33.29
N ASP A 172 -1.48 -14.43 32.38
CA ASP A 172 -2.57 -15.40 32.31
C ASP A 172 -1.98 -16.80 32.11
N GLU A 173 -2.45 -17.76 32.89
CA GLU A 173 -2.04 -19.14 32.73
C GLU A 173 -2.57 -19.66 31.40
N TYR A 174 -1.67 -19.89 30.46
CA TYR A 174 -2.01 -20.52 29.19
C TYR A 174 -1.92 -22.04 29.32
N ALA A 175 -3.05 -22.72 29.21
CA ALA A 175 -3.09 -24.15 28.93
C ALA A 175 -3.08 -24.38 27.42
N PHE A 176 -2.34 -25.40 26.97
CA PHE A 176 -2.31 -25.76 25.54
C PHE A 176 -3.75 -26.02 25.03
N GLY A 177 -4.14 -25.30 23.98
CA GLY A 177 -5.50 -25.36 23.43
C GLY A 177 -6.53 -24.47 24.12
N ALA A 178 -6.16 -23.65 25.13
CA ALA A 178 -7.10 -22.75 25.81
C ALA A 178 -7.75 -21.71 24.89
N ASN A 179 -7.09 -21.38 23.78
CA ASN A 179 -7.57 -20.46 22.75
C ASN A 179 -8.42 -21.13 21.66
N LEU A 180 -8.67 -22.44 21.75
CA LEU A 180 -9.47 -23.20 20.79
C LEU A 180 -10.92 -23.30 21.27
N ILE A 181 -11.85 -23.44 20.32
CA ILE A 181 -13.22 -23.85 20.62
C ILE A 181 -13.25 -25.34 20.99
N GLU A 182 -14.30 -25.79 21.70
CA GLU A 182 -14.38 -27.17 22.20
C GLU A 182 -14.25 -28.25 21.12
N LYS A 183 -14.78 -27.97 19.92
CA LYS A 183 -14.67 -28.87 18.77
C LYS A 183 -13.19 -29.12 18.41
N ASP A 184 -12.42 -28.04 18.27
CA ASP A 184 -11.03 -28.13 17.83
C ASP A 184 -10.11 -28.68 18.94
N LYS A 185 -10.50 -28.50 20.21
CA LYS A 185 -9.80 -29.15 21.34
C LYS A 185 -9.86 -30.68 21.26
N ALA A 186 -10.97 -31.24 20.77
CA ALA A 186 -11.14 -32.69 20.62
C ALA A 186 -10.21 -33.29 19.56
N GLU A 187 -9.69 -32.47 18.64
CA GLU A 187 -8.77 -32.87 17.57
C GLU A 187 -7.28 -32.73 17.98
N LEU A 188 -7.00 -32.26 19.21
CA LEU A 188 -5.64 -32.13 19.71
C LEU A 188 -4.98 -33.51 19.91
N VAL A 189 -4.04 -33.82 19.03
CA VAL A 189 -3.20 -35.04 19.13
C VAL A 189 -2.19 -34.91 20.28
N ASN A 190 -1.67 -33.70 20.49
CA ASN A 190 -0.75 -33.42 21.59
C ASN A 190 -1.52 -33.30 22.90
N LYS A 191 -1.19 -34.14 23.87
CA LYS A 191 -1.67 -33.97 25.24
C LYS A 191 -0.82 -32.90 25.92
N ALA A 192 -1.46 -31.86 26.45
CA ALA A 192 -0.79 -30.76 27.13
C ALA A 192 0.15 -31.31 28.22
N GLY A 193 1.46 -31.08 28.08
CA GLY A 193 2.38 -31.19 29.21
C GLY A 193 2.16 -30.02 30.16
N THR A 194 2.40 -30.22 31.46
CA THR A 194 2.41 -29.11 32.42
C THR A 194 3.51 -28.12 32.02
N ALA A 195 3.15 -27.02 31.36
CA ALA A 195 4.09 -25.95 31.07
C ALA A 195 4.58 -25.39 32.40
N LYS A 196 5.90 -25.41 32.63
CA LYS A 196 6.46 -24.73 33.80
C LYS A 196 6.14 -23.24 33.70
N PRO A 197 5.62 -22.60 34.75
CA PRO A 197 5.31 -21.19 34.72
C PRO A 197 6.56 -20.40 34.32
N LYS A 198 6.43 -19.51 33.32
CA LYS A 198 7.51 -18.60 32.95
C LYS A 198 7.82 -17.72 34.17
N PRO A 199 9.11 -17.48 34.49
CA PRO A 199 9.46 -16.57 35.56
C PRO A 199 8.84 -15.20 35.28
N LYS A 200 8.17 -14.63 36.28
CA LYS A 200 7.55 -13.30 36.17
C LYS A 200 8.61 -12.28 35.74
N PRO A 201 8.41 -11.51 34.66
CA PRO A 201 9.30 -10.41 34.31
C PRO A 201 9.65 -9.52 35.50
N LYS A 202 10.89 -9.04 35.56
CA LYS A 202 11.27 -8.07 36.62
C LYS A 202 10.60 -6.73 36.30
N ALA A 203 9.85 -6.19 37.25
CA ALA A 203 9.24 -4.87 37.11
C ALA A 203 10.33 -3.81 36.85
N LYS A 204 10.16 -2.98 35.79
CA LYS A 204 11.06 -1.85 35.53
C LYS A 204 10.89 -0.79 36.62
N SER A 205 11.95 -0.04 36.94
CA SER A 205 11.84 1.06 37.92
C SER A 205 10.85 2.12 37.44
N LYS A 206 10.03 2.66 38.36
CA LYS A 206 9.03 3.70 38.06
C LYS A 206 9.63 4.90 37.32
N ALA A 207 10.86 5.29 37.66
CA ALA A 207 11.57 6.38 37.02
C ALA A 207 11.98 6.07 35.56
N ALA A 208 12.42 4.84 35.27
CA ALA A 208 12.75 4.42 33.90
C ALA A 208 11.49 4.32 33.03
N ALA A 209 10.38 3.82 33.60
CA ALA A 209 9.08 3.81 32.94
C ALA A 209 8.60 5.23 32.64
N GLN A 210 8.64 6.14 33.62
CA GLN A 210 8.23 7.56 33.48
C GLN A 210 9.03 8.34 32.41
N LYS A 211 10.35 8.13 32.35
CA LYS A 211 11.21 8.74 31.34
C LYS A 211 10.88 8.22 29.93
N LEU A 212 10.47 6.96 29.82
CA LEU A 212 10.07 6.35 28.56
C LEU A 212 8.68 6.82 28.09
N ILE A 213 7.69 7.00 28.99
CA ILE A 213 6.38 7.67 28.68
C ILE A 213 6.66 8.96 27.96
N LYS A 214 7.44 9.84 28.61
CA LYS A 214 7.61 11.22 28.19
C LYS A 214 8.33 11.32 26.85
N LYS A 215 9.15 10.31 26.53
CA LYS A 215 9.81 10.19 25.23
C LYS A 215 8.85 9.71 24.15
N LEU A 216 7.99 8.74 24.46
CA LEU A 216 7.03 8.15 23.52
C LEU A 216 5.82 9.05 23.26
N THR A 217 5.28 9.72 24.28
CA THR A 217 4.21 10.72 24.12
C THR A 217 4.66 11.97 23.37
N LYS A 218 5.97 12.17 23.21
CA LYS A 218 6.55 13.22 22.36
C LYS A 218 6.82 12.77 20.92
N LYS A 219 6.64 11.49 20.60
CA LYS A 219 6.85 10.96 19.26
C LYS A 219 5.74 11.51 18.36
N GLN A 220 6.14 12.20 17.29
CA GLN A 220 5.21 12.73 16.30
C GLN A 220 4.54 11.57 15.55
N ALA A 221 3.28 11.75 15.18
CA ALA A 221 2.57 10.81 14.30
C ALA A 221 3.36 10.65 12.98
N PRO A 222 3.39 9.44 12.40
CA PRO A 222 4.09 9.22 11.14
C PRO A 222 3.42 10.03 10.03
N ILE A 223 4.24 10.71 9.22
CA ILE A 223 3.80 11.50 8.08
C ILE A 223 4.16 10.76 6.79
N LEU A 224 3.22 10.63 5.87
CA LEU A 224 3.47 10.16 4.51
C LEU A 224 3.86 11.33 3.61
N GLY A 225 4.91 11.18 2.82
CA GLY A 225 5.22 12.11 1.73
C GLY A 225 4.71 11.61 0.39
N VAL A 226 3.99 12.45 -0.36
CA VAL A 226 3.53 12.13 -1.72
C VAL A 226 4.22 13.07 -2.70
N VAL A 227 5.05 12.50 -3.57
CA VAL A 227 5.70 13.22 -4.67
C VAL A 227 4.76 13.19 -5.88
N ARG A 228 4.50 14.35 -6.47
CA ARG A 228 3.53 14.53 -7.55
C ARG A 228 4.16 15.12 -8.80
N LEU A 229 3.56 14.83 -9.95
CA LEU A 229 3.82 15.58 -11.18
C LEU A 229 3.36 17.05 -11.03
N ASP A 230 3.83 17.92 -11.93
CA ASP A 230 3.48 19.34 -12.00
C ASP A 230 2.19 19.54 -12.82
N TYR A 231 1.06 19.15 -12.25
CA TYR A 231 -0.25 19.26 -12.88
C TYR A 231 -1.34 19.51 -11.83
N ASN A 232 -2.46 20.05 -12.29
CA ASN A 232 -3.63 20.30 -11.45
C ASN A 232 -4.75 19.34 -11.82
N TYR A 233 -5.31 18.66 -10.82
CA TYR A 233 -6.56 17.92 -10.97
C TYR A 233 -7.30 17.85 -9.62
N PRO A 234 -8.62 17.62 -9.63
CA PRO A 234 -9.40 17.43 -8.41
C PRO A 234 -9.37 15.94 -7.97
N PRO A 235 -8.60 15.56 -6.92
CA PRO A 235 -8.54 14.17 -6.48
C PRO A 235 -9.83 13.74 -5.78
N ALA A 236 -10.29 12.52 -6.06
CA ALA A 236 -11.42 11.90 -5.37
C ALA A 236 -11.00 11.23 -4.05
N ALA A 237 -11.93 11.04 -3.12
CA ALA A 237 -11.67 10.24 -1.93
C ALA A 237 -11.30 8.79 -2.33
N GLY A 238 -10.21 8.26 -1.76
CA GLY A 238 -9.59 7.01 -2.19
C GLY A 238 -8.34 7.22 -3.05
N ASP A 239 -8.19 8.38 -3.69
CA ASP A 239 -6.97 8.71 -4.44
C ASP A 239 -5.78 8.93 -3.48
N ILE A 240 -4.57 8.53 -3.91
CA ILE A 240 -3.31 8.80 -3.20
C ILE A 240 -3.10 10.30 -2.95
N ASP A 241 -3.62 11.15 -3.83
CA ASP A 241 -3.50 12.61 -3.78
C ASP A 241 -4.58 13.29 -2.93
N CYS A 242 -5.60 12.54 -2.47
CA CYS A 242 -6.63 13.09 -1.61
C CYS A 242 -6.20 12.97 -0.13
N PRO A 243 -6.07 14.08 0.62
CA PRO A 243 -5.76 14.02 2.05
C PRO A 243 -6.79 13.22 2.87
N GLY A 244 -8.05 13.18 2.41
CA GLY A 244 -9.14 12.45 3.06
C GLY A 244 -9.07 10.93 2.90
N SER A 245 -8.13 10.40 2.10
CA SER A 245 -7.93 8.96 1.93
C SER A 245 -7.18 8.29 3.09
N TYR A 246 -6.69 9.07 4.07
CA TYR A 246 -5.77 8.59 5.10
C TYR A 246 -6.26 8.93 6.52
N ASP A 247 -5.89 8.08 7.48
CA ASP A 247 -6.09 8.31 8.91
C ASP A 247 -4.83 8.91 9.61
N TYR A 248 -3.86 9.37 8.82
CA TYR A 248 -2.61 9.97 9.25
C TYR A 248 -2.23 11.19 8.41
N ASP A 249 -1.27 11.98 8.90
CA ASP A 249 -0.79 13.18 8.22
C ASP A 249 -0.10 12.84 6.89
N VAL A 250 -0.43 13.60 5.85
CA VAL A 250 0.17 13.48 4.52
C VAL A 250 0.68 14.83 4.05
N LEU A 251 1.88 14.85 3.48
CA LEU A 251 2.49 16.02 2.86
C LEU A 251 2.68 15.78 1.36
N PHE A 252 2.16 16.70 0.57
CA PHE A 252 2.26 16.66 -0.88
C PHE A 252 3.38 17.58 -1.36
N ARG A 253 4.16 17.11 -2.33
CA ARG A 253 5.20 17.91 -2.97
C ARG A 253 5.17 17.69 -4.48
N MET A 254 4.73 18.72 -5.20
CA MET A 254 4.88 18.81 -6.65
C MET A 254 6.35 18.94 -7.02
N VAL A 255 6.74 18.31 -8.14
CA VAL A 255 8.07 18.38 -8.74
C VAL A 255 8.01 19.30 -9.95
N PRO A 256 8.51 20.55 -9.85
CA PRO A 256 8.42 21.50 -10.95
C PRO A 256 8.94 20.94 -12.28
N GLY A 257 8.12 21.05 -13.33
CA GLY A 257 8.43 20.60 -14.68
C GLY A 257 8.38 19.08 -14.92
N LEU A 258 8.06 18.27 -13.91
CA LEU A 258 7.83 16.85 -14.09
C LEU A 258 6.46 16.62 -14.73
N THR A 259 6.44 16.25 -16.02
CA THR A 259 5.20 16.05 -16.78
C THR A 259 4.78 14.58 -16.83
N PHE A 260 3.53 14.35 -17.23
CA PHE A 260 3.00 13.01 -17.49
C PHE A 260 3.83 12.27 -18.55
N ASP A 261 4.16 12.93 -19.66
CA ASP A 261 5.00 12.36 -20.72
C ASP A 261 6.36 11.89 -20.21
N MET A 262 7.00 12.66 -19.31
CA MET A 262 8.27 12.24 -18.71
C MET A 262 8.10 11.00 -17.83
N ALA A 263 7.02 10.93 -17.05
CA ALA A 263 6.68 9.77 -16.23
C ALA A 263 6.39 8.53 -17.09
N GLN A 264 5.61 8.68 -18.15
CA GLN A 264 5.29 7.62 -19.10
C GLN A 264 6.53 7.17 -19.89
N ALA A 265 7.41 8.09 -20.28
CA ALA A 265 8.68 7.76 -20.93
C ALA A 265 9.72 7.19 -19.94
N GLY A 266 9.47 7.27 -18.63
CA GLY A 266 10.40 6.87 -17.58
C GLY A 266 11.71 7.66 -17.59
N ARG A 267 11.70 8.88 -18.13
CA ARG A 267 12.90 9.70 -18.33
C ARG A 267 12.62 11.17 -18.03
N MET A 268 13.33 11.71 -17.05
CA MET A 268 13.33 13.15 -16.75
C MET A 268 14.45 13.87 -17.50
N THR A 269 14.30 15.18 -17.73
CA THR A 269 15.44 16.04 -18.06
C THR A 269 16.35 16.18 -16.84
N HIS A 270 17.60 16.61 -17.05
CA HIS A 270 18.53 16.85 -15.96
C HIS A 270 18.01 17.87 -14.93
N GLN A 271 17.35 18.95 -15.40
CA GLN A 271 16.75 19.95 -14.54
C GLN A 271 15.61 19.36 -13.69
N VAL A 272 14.71 18.60 -14.31
CA VAL A 272 13.59 17.97 -13.59
C VAL A 272 14.08 16.92 -12.59
N GLN A 273 15.17 16.22 -12.91
CA GLN A 273 15.80 15.29 -11.96
C GLN A 273 16.36 16.01 -10.71
N GLN A 274 16.88 17.23 -10.85
CA GLN A 274 17.32 18.05 -9.72
C GLN A 274 16.13 18.50 -8.86
N GLU A 275 15.03 18.89 -9.48
CA GLU A 275 13.79 19.22 -8.78
C GLU A 275 13.20 18.01 -8.05
N PHE A 276 13.21 16.83 -8.70
CA PHE A 276 12.76 15.57 -8.10
C PHE A 276 13.60 15.22 -6.86
N THR A 277 14.92 15.38 -6.96
CA THR A 277 15.83 15.20 -5.82
C THR A 277 15.52 16.17 -4.69
N SER A 278 15.26 17.43 -5.02
CA SER A 278 14.92 18.48 -4.05
C SER A 278 13.58 18.21 -3.36
N ALA A 279 12.59 17.72 -4.09
CA ALA A 279 11.28 17.34 -3.55
C ALA A 279 11.39 16.20 -2.53
N ILE A 280 12.13 15.14 -2.85
CA ILE A 280 12.36 14.02 -1.92
C ILE A 280 13.05 14.50 -0.64
N LYS A 281 14.15 15.24 -0.77
CA LYS A 281 14.89 15.77 0.39
C LYS A 281 14.03 16.72 1.23
N TRP A 282 13.17 17.50 0.59
CA TRP A 282 12.24 18.38 1.29
C TRP A 282 11.23 17.59 2.12
N LEU A 283 10.64 16.53 1.57
CA LEU A 283 9.71 15.65 2.30
C LEU A 283 10.39 15.01 3.52
N GLU A 284 11.62 14.50 3.36
CA GLU A 284 12.38 13.95 4.49
C GLU A 284 12.69 15.00 5.55
N ALA A 285 13.08 16.21 5.15
CA ALA A 285 13.35 17.32 6.06
C ALA A 285 12.09 17.77 6.82
N LYS A 286 10.89 17.51 6.28
CA LYS A 286 9.60 17.73 6.95
C LYS A 286 9.17 16.60 7.88
N GLY A 287 9.97 15.54 8.00
CA GLY A 287 9.71 14.43 8.92
C GLY A 287 8.88 13.31 8.31
N CYS A 288 8.71 13.25 6.98
CA CYS A 288 8.06 12.11 6.33
C CYS A 288 8.84 10.83 6.65
N VAL A 289 8.10 9.77 7.01
CA VAL A 289 8.70 8.47 7.36
C VAL A 289 8.64 7.46 6.21
N GLY A 290 7.88 7.78 5.16
CA GLY A 290 7.82 7.06 3.89
C GLY A 290 7.44 8.01 2.77
N ILE A 291 7.85 7.68 1.54
CA ILE A 291 7.59 8.50 0.35
C ILE A 291 6.96 7.65 -0.76
N THR A 292 5.84 8.12 -1.30
CA THR A 292 5.11 7.50 -2.42
C THR A 292 5.02 8.45 -3.61
N GLY A 293 4.53 7.93 -4.73
CA GLY A 293 4.42 8.65 -6.00
C GLY A 293 2.97 8.70 -6.48
N ASP A 294 2.58 9.89 -6.89
CA ASP A 294 1.39 10.15 -7.68
C ASP A 294 1.78 10.56 -9.10
N CYS A 295 1.24 9.86 -10.10
CA CYS A 295 1.41 10.26 -11.50
C CYS A 295 0.21 11.04 -12.03
N GLY A 296 -0.92 11.05 -11.33
CA GLY A 296 -2.14 11.64 -11.85
C GLY A 296 -2.74 11.04 -13.10
N PHE A 297 -3.62 11.85 -13.66
CA PHE A 297 -4.32 11.56 -14.91
C PHE A 297 -3.38 11.30 -16.08
N MET A 298 -3.82 10.42 -16.96
CA MET A 298 -3.27 10.35 -18.31
C MET A 298 -3.78 11.55 -19.09
N MET A 299 -2.90 12.43 -19.56
CA MET A 299 -3.28 13.31 -20.67
C MET A 299 -2.73 12.67 -21.94
N ALA A 300 -3.63 12.17 -22.78
CA ALA A 300 -3.31 11.73 -24.14
C ALA A 300 -3.50 12.89 -25.12
#